data_AF-A0A517YQN8-F1
#
_entry.id   AF-A0A517YQN8-F1
#
_cell.length_a   1.000
_cell.length_b   1.000
_cell.length_c   1.000
_cell.angle_alpha   90.00
_cell.angle_beta   90.00
_cell.angle_gamma   90.00
#
_symmetry.space_group_name_H-M   'P 1'
#
loop_
_entity.id
_entity.type
_entity.pdbx_description
1 polymer ?
#
loop_
_entity_poly.entity_id
_entity_poly.type
_entity_poly.pdbx_seq_one_letter_code
_entity_poly.pdbx_strand_id
1 'polypeptide(L)' 'MPIHDEQLKGPYKLWRHEHWFEDSPQGCICHDRVTYYPPGGLLAPLINHLFIQNDLIKIFNYRTKIINKIFK' A
#
# COMPACT_ATOMS: atom_id res chain seq x y z
N MET A 1 12.44 3.67 13.01
CA MET A 1 12.40 3.35 11.55
C MET A 1 11.12 2.62 11.27
N PRO A 2 10.39 2.96 10.19
CA PRO A 2 9.20 2.20 9.81
C PRO A 2 9.56 0.76 9.46
N ILE A 3 8.67 -0.17 9.81
CA ILE A 3 8.76 -1.56 9.36
C ILE A 3 8.42 -1.54 7.87
N HIS A 4 9.13 -2.29 7.04
CA HIS A 4 8.82 -2.30 5.61
C HIS A 4 9.01 -3.66 4.97
N ASP A 5 8.19 -3.89 3.95
CA ASP A 5 8.27 -5.05 3.07
C ASP A 5 8.64 -4.57 1.67
N GLU A 6 9.58 -5.25 1.03
CA GLU A 6 10.00 -4.94 -0.35
C GLU A 6 9.89 -6.16 -1.27
N GLN A 7 9.57 -5.90 -2.53
CA GLN A 7 9.48 -6.97 -3.52
C GLN A 7 10.86 -7.22 -4.14
N LEU A 8 11.45 -8.38 -3.83
CA LEU A 8 12.71 -8.81 -4.44
C LEU A 8 12.54 -9.33 -5.87
N LYS A 9 11.42 -10.00 -6.16
CA LYS A 9 11.07 -10.52 -7.50
C LYS A 9 9.56 -10.41 -7.71
N GLY A 10 9.14 -9.82 -8.84
CA GLY A 10 7.74 -9.70 -9.20
C GLY A 10 7.49 -8.68 -10.32
N PRO A 11 6.22 -8.38 -10.62
CA PRO A 11 5.84 -7.57 -11.79
C PRO A 11 6.19 -6.09 -11.62
N TYR A 12 6.23 -5.57 -10.40
CA TYR A 12 6.64 -4.20 -10.13
C TYR A 12 8.16 -4.06 -10.26
N LYS A 13 8.65 -2.99 -10.88
CA LYS A 13 10.10 -2.71 -10.90
C LYS A 13 10.62 -2.24 -9.55
N LEU A 14 9.73 -1.63 -8.76
CA LEU A 14 9.96 -1.24 -7.38
C LEU A 14 8.65 -1.46 -6.63
N TRP A 15 8.74 -2.07 -5.46
CA TRP A 15 7.67 -2.08 -4.51
C TRP A 15 8.26 -2.04 -3.11
N ARG A 16 7.89 -1.02 -2.36
CA ARG A 16 8.22 -0.85 -0.96
C ARG A 16 6.96 -0.42 -0.22
N HIS A 17 6.58 -1.20 0.76
CA HIS A 17 5.45 -0.93 1.63
C HIS A 17 5.96 -0.66 3.03
N GLU A 18 5.77 0.56 3.51
CA GLU A 18 6.21 0.99 4.83
C GLU A 18 5.03 1.09 5.78
N HIS A 19 5.26 0.65 7.01
CA HIS A 19 4.32 0.61 8.10
C HIS A 19 4.90 1.31 9.31
N TRP A 20 4.12 2.20 9.92
CA TRP A 20 4.43 2.70 11.25
C TRP A 20 3.17 2.84 12.07
N PHE A 21 3.36 2.74 13.37
CA PHE A 21 2.29 2.68 14.36
C PHE A 21 2.50 3.80 15.35
N GLU A 22 1.43 4.52 15.65
CA GLU A 22 1.40 5.59 16.62
C GLU A 22 0.34 5.29 17.67
N ASP A 23 0.67 5.50 18.94
CA ASP A 23 -0.31 5.38 20.03
C ASP A 23 -1.31 6.54 19.96
N SER A 24 -2.58 6.24 20.21
CA SER A 24 -3.64 7.24 20.32
C SER A 24 -4.53 6.95 21.54
N PRO A 25 -5.26 7.93 22.08
CA PRO A 25 -6.15 7.70 23.21
C PRO A 25 -7.22 6.63 22.97
N GLN A 26 -7.55 6.34 21.70
CA GLN A 26 -8.56 5.38 21.27
C GLN A 26 -7.98 4.04 20.80
N GLY A 27 -6.66 3.83 20.95
CA GLY A 27 -5.97 2.61 20.50
C GLY A 27 -4.70 2.95 19.73
N CYS A 28 -4.52 2.36 18.55
CA CYS A 28 -3.32 2.55 17.73
C CYS A 28 -3.70 3.03 16.33
N ILE A 29 -2.98 4.03 15.81
CA ILE A 29 -3.07 4.47 14.43
C ILE A 29 -2.01 3.72 13.62
N CYS A 30 -2.47 2.91 12.66
CA CYS A 30 -1.61 2.28 11.66
C CYS A 30 -1.52 3.18 10.44
N HIS A 31 -0.30 3.54 10.05
CA HIS A 31 -0.01 4.25 8.82
C HIS A 31 0.67 3.31 7.83
N ASP A 32 0.14 3.29 6.61
CA ASP A 32 0.68 2.52 5.50
C ASP A 32 1.10 3.48 4.36
N ARG A 33 2.33 3.33 3.86
CA ARG A 33 2.83 4.06 2.68
C ARG A 33 3.37 3.06 1.66
N VAL A 34 2.80 3.07 0.46
CA VAL A 34 3.29 2.24 -0.65
C VAL A 34 4.00 3.12 -1.67
N THR A 35 5.28 2.86 -1.86
CA THR A 35 6.07 3.39 -2.97
C THR A 35 6.25 2.27 -3.99
N TYR A 36 5.77 2.48 -5.22
CA TYR A 36 5.83 1.45 -6.25
C TYR A 36 6.12 2.04 -7.62
N TYR A 37 6.73 1.22 -8.48
CA TYR A 37 6.92 1.52 -9.89
C TYR A 37 6.24 0.44 -10.75
N PRO A 38 5.19 0.79 -11.49
CA PRO A 38 4.40 -0.15 -12.26
C PRO A 38 5.16 -0.74 -13.47
N PRO A 39 4.82 -1.97 -13.91
CA PRO A 39 5.35 -2.54 -15.15
C PRO A 39 4.86 -1.77 -16.39
N GLY A 40 5.47 -2.06 -17.55
CA GLY A 40 4.97 -1.56 -18.85
C GLY A 40 5.82 -0.50 -19.56
N GLY A 41 7.02 -0.20 -19.05
CA GLY A 41 7.97 0.68 -19.75
C GLY A 41 7.37 2.06 -20.06
N LEU A 42 7.32 2.45 -21.33
CA LEU A 42 6.76 3.74 -21.77
C LEU A 42 5.26 3.87 -21.49
N LEU A 43 4.52 2.76 -21.45
CA LEU A 43 3.07 2.75 -21.16
C LEU A 43 2.77 2.67 -19.65
N ALA A 44 3.80 2.58 -18.80
CA ALA A 44 3.63 2.43 -17.36
C ALA A 44 2.74 3.52 -16.72
N PRO A 45 2.85 4.83 -17.08
CA PRO A 45 1.95 5.85 -16.52
C PRO A 45 0.48 5.63 -16.87
N LEU A 46 0.19 5.18 -18.10
CA LEU A 46 -1.18 4.93 -18.56
C LEU A 46 -1.77 3.71 -17.85
N ILE A 47 -1.03 2.59 -17.81
CA ILE A 47 -1.44 1.37 -17.11
C ILE A 47 -1.66 1.67 -15.62
N ASN A 48 -0.78 2.49 -15.04
CA ASN A 48 -0.91 2.91 -13.65
C ASN A 48 -2.22 3.62 -13.37
N HIS A 49 -2.50 4.64 -14.17
CA HIS A 49 -3.65 5.50 -13.97
C HIS A 49 -4.97 4.77 -14.22
N LEU A 50 -5.03 3.92 -15.25
CA LEU A 50 -6.26 3.22 -15.62
C LEU A 50 -6.58 2.05 -14.66
N PHE A 51 -5.57 1.29 -14.24
CA PHE A 51 -5.77 0.02 -13.55
C PHE A 51 -5.14 -0.01 -12.16
N ILE A 52 -3.80 0.12 -12.08
CA ILE A 52 -3.04 -0.22 -10.86
C ILE A 52 -3.38 0.71 -9.69
N GLN A 53 -3.42 2.02 -9.91
CA GLN A 53 -3.68 2.99 -8.86
C GLN A 53 -5.05 2.76 -8.21
N ASN A 54 -6.07 2.52 -9.02
CA ASN A 54 -7.43 2.28 -8.54
C ASN A 54 -7.52 0.97 -7.75
N ASP A 55 -6.84 -0.07 -8.19
CA ASP A 55 -6.84 -1.35 -7.48
C ASP A 55 -6.07 -1.28 -6.16
N LEU A 56 -4.96 -0.55 -6.10
CA LEU A 56 -4.25 -0.29 -4.84
C LEU A 56 -5.16 0.44 -3.85
N ILE A 57 -5.83 1.52 -4.28
CA ILE A 57 -6.77 2.25 -3.42
C ILE A 57 -7.86 1.30 -2.88
N LYS A 58 -8.44 0.45 -3.73
CA LYS A 58 -9.45 -0.53 -3.29
C LYS A 58 -8.90 -1.52 -2.26
N ILE A 59 -7.71 -2.08 -2.49
CA ILE A 59 -7.07 -3.04 -1.58
C ILE A 59 -6.84 -2.41 -0.21
N PHE A 60 -6.27 -1.20 -0.17
CA PHE A 60 -5.97 -0.53 1.10
C PHE A 60 -7.23 -0.04 1.81
N ASN A 61 -8.24 0.45 1.10
CA ASN A 61 -9.53 0.78 1.69
C ASN A 61 -10.21 -0.45 2.30
N TYR A 62 -10.15 -1.59 1.62
CA TYR A 62 -10.69 -2.84 2.14
C TYR A 62 -9.92 -3.29 3.37
N ARG A 63 -8.58 -3.25 3.34
CA ARG A 63 -7.72 -3.57 4.49
C ARG A 63 -8.07 -2.70 5.70
N THR A 64 -8.17 -1.38 5.54
CA THR A 64 -8.58 -0.46 6.62
C THR A 64 -9.95 -0.83 7.18
N LYS A 65 -10.93 -1.11 6.30
CA LYS A 65 -12.28 -1.53 6.72
C LYS A 65 -12.25 -2.81 7.56
N ILE A 66 -11.46 -3.81 7.16
CA ILE A 66 -11.39 -5.10 7.87
C ILE A 66 -10.62 -4.97 9.19
N ILE A 67 -9.49 -4.26 9.22
CA ILE A 67 -8.74 -4.00 10.46
C ILE A 67 -9.64 -3.29 11.48
N ASN A 68 -10.33 -2.22 11.06
CA ASN A 68 -11.29 -1.50 11.90
C ASN A 68 -12.52 -2.33 12.29
N LYS A 69 -12.77 -3.47 11.64
CA LYS A 69 -13.85 -4.40 12.04
C LYS A 69 -13.35 -5.43 13.06
N ILE A 70 -12.11 -5.89 12.94
CA ILE A 70 -11.52 -6.92 13.80
C ILE A 70 -11.07 -6.34 15.15
N PHE A 71 -10.45 -5.16 15.12
CA PHE A 71 -9.85 -4.52 16.30
C PHE A 71 -10.69 -3.37 16.87
N LYS A 72 -11.99 -3.33 16.51
CA LYS A 72 -12.93 -2.38 17.09
C LYS A 72 -13.43 -2.82 18.45
#